data_AF-A0AB72ZVV8-F1
#
_entry.id   AF-A0AB72ZVV8-F1
#
_cell.length_a   1.000
_cell.length_b   1.000
_cell.length_c   1.000
_cell.angle_alpha   90.00
_cell.angle_beta   90.00
_cell.angle_gamma   90.00
#
_symmetry.space_group_name_H-M   'P 1'
#
loop_
_entity.id
_entity.type
_entity.pdbx_description
1 polymer ?
#
loop_
_entity_poly.entity_id
_entity_poly.type
_entity_poly.pdbx_seq_one_letter_code
_entity_poly.pdbx_strand_id
1 'polypeptide(L)'
;MWQNFYFLGKNMGKIETTIFVDWENLLSDLEAIQNNPNTDECFKLPHFDFNNPDQLLELIRSFLELEEELKRIYFYVSEPFTEAEPRIKSDKNEELEKYKEKNPKDYEERVNKSGIMQSFNHAIAQQNQVKLRVGRVKFKFVYKFEDKESMVV
;
A
#
# COMPACT_ATOMS: atom_id res chain seq x y z
N MET A 1 38.05 -32.51 -0.79
CA MET A 1 38.40 -31.07 -0.72
C MET A 1 37.19 -30.12 -0.81
N TRP A 2 35.93 -30.62 -0.81
CA TRP A 2 34.71 -29.78 -0.87
C TRP A 2 33.85 -29.84 0.40
N GLN A 3 34.12 -30.74 1.34
CA GLN A 3 33.41 -30.84 2.62
C GLN A 3 33.87 -29.80 3.66
N ASN A 4 35.05 -29.20 3.49
CA ASN A 4 35.63 -28.30 4.50
C ASN A 4 35.14 -26.85 4.41
N PHE A 5 34.53 -26.42 3.29
CA PHE A 5 33.97 -25.07 3.18
C PHE A 5 32.64 -24.93 3.95
N TYR A 6 31.83 -25.99 4.04
CA TYR A 6 30.57 -26.00 4.79
C TYR A 6 30.76 -26.01 6.31
N PHE A 7 31.96 -26.35 6.81
CA PHE A 7 32.21 -26.43 8.25
C PHE A 7 32.66 -25.10 8.88
N LEU A 8 33.07 -24.10 8.09
CA LEU A 8 33.46 -22.77 8.60
C LEU A 8 32.27 -21.79 8.77
N GLY A 9 31.09 -22.14 8.26
CA GLY A 9 29.84 -21.40 8.49
C GLY A 9 29.05 -21.87 9.73
N LYS A 10 29.63 -22.75 10.56
CA LYS A 10 29.00 -23.16 11.82
C LYS A 10 29.27 -22.12 12.91
N ASN A 11 28.21 -21.42 13.30
CA ASN A 11 28.09 -20.49 14.44
C ASN A 11 28.34 -19.00 14.17
N MET A 12 27.79 -18.44 13.09
CA MET A 12 27.26 -17.07 13.20
C MET A 12 25.76 -17.22 13.44
N GLY A 13 25.26 -16.71 14.57
CA GLY A 13 23.81 -16.65 14.79
C GLY A 13 23.14 -15.95 13.60
N LYS A 14 21.88 -16.28 13.32
CA LYS A 14 21.16 -15.64 12.21
C LYS A 14 21.22 -14.12 12.35
N ILE A 15 21.38 -13.43 11.23
CA ILE A 15 21.37 -11.97 11.18
C ILE A 15 19.93 -11.53 11.41
N GLU A 16 19.67 -10.76 12.47
CA GLU A 16 18.33 -10.22 12.69
C GLU A 16 18.01 -9.15 11.63
N THR A 17 17.02 -9.41 10.79
CA THR A 17 16.63 -8.52 9.69
C THR A 17 15.33 -7.79 10.01
N THR A 18 15.31 -6.48 9.74
CA THR A 18 14.11 -5.65 9.84
C THR A 18 13.84 -5.02 8.48
N ILE A 19 12.62 -5.19 7.97
CA ILE A 19 12.21 -4.70 6.66
C ILE A 19 11.37 -3.44 6.82
N PHE A 20 11.62 -2.44 5.97
CA PHE A 20 10.83 -1.22 5.88
C PHE A 20 10.14 -1.21 4.52
N VAL A 21 8.81 -1.24 4.52
CA VAL A 21 8.00 -1.33 3.31
C VAL A 21 7.30 0.00 3.09
N ASP A 22 7.59 0.62 1.95
CA ASP A 22 6.79 1.71 1.41
C ASP A 22 5.64 1.10 0.60
N TRP A 23 4.44 1.12 1.18
CA TRP A 23 3.30 0.42 0.59
C TRP A 23 2.83 1.05 -0.72
N GLU A 24 2.89 2.37 -0.88
CA GLU A 24 2.39 3.01 -2.11
C GLU A 24 3.27 2.66 -3.30
N ASN A 25 4.59 2.66 -3.10
CA ASN A 25 5.54 2.25 -4.13
C ASN A 25 5.41 0.76 -4.44
N LEU A 26 5.35 -0.09 -3.41
CA LEU A 26 5.18 -1.54 -3.63
C LEU A 26 3.84 -1.87 -4.33
N LEU A 27 2.73 -1.23 -3.93
CA LEU A 27 1.43 -1.44 -4.56
C LEU A 27 1.47 -1.10 -6.06
N SER A 28 2.08 0.03 -6.42
CA SER A 28 2.23 0.43 -7.82
C SER A 28 3.03 -0.60 -8.63
N ASP A 29 4.10 -1.14 -8.06
CA ASP A 29 4.91 -2.17 -8.71
C ASP A 29 4.14 -3.49 -8.87
N LEU A 30 3.40 -3.90 -7.83
CA LEU A 30 2.58 -5.12 -7.87
C LEU A 30 1.45 -5.01 -8.89
N GLU A 31 0.77 -3.87 -8.96
CA GLU A 31 -0.24 -3.59 -9.98
C GLU A 31 0.36 -3.65 -11.39
N ALA A 32 1.53 -3.03 -11.60
CA ALA A 32 2.22 -3.07 -12.89
C ALA A 32 2.61 -4.50 -13.30
N ILE A 33 3.10 -5.30 -12.35
CA ILE A 33 3.43 -6.71 -12.56
C ILE A 33 2.17 -7.49 -12.94
N GLN A 34 1.07 -7.38 -12.19
CA GLN A 34 -0.17 -8.13 -12.50
C GLN A 34 -0.81 -7.71 -13.82
N ASN A 35 -0.73 -6.44 -14.19
CA ASN A 35 -1.29 -5.90 -15.43
C ASN A 35 -0.45 -6.22 -16.67
N ASN A 36 0.81 -6.65 -16.51
CA ASN A 36 1.64 -7.03 -17.65
C ASN A 36 1.17 -8.38 -18.23
N PRO A 37 0.80 -8.44 -19.53
CA PRO A 37 0.27 -9.65 -20.15
C PRO A 37 1.27 -10.81 -20.12
N ASN A 38 2.57 -10.50 -20.15
CA ASN A 38 3.66 -11.48 -20.17
C ASN A 38 4.12 -11.92 -18.76
N THR A 39 3.48 -11.42 -17.70
CA THR A 39 3.77 -11.87 -16.34
C THR A 39 3.36 -13.32 -16.16
N ASP A 40 4.19 -14.03 -15.38
CA ASP A 40 3.95 -15.41 -14.99
C ASP A 40 2.57 -15.57 -14.33
N GLU A 41 1.87 -16.66 -14.65
CA GLU A 41 0.53 -16.94 -14.11
C GLU A 41 0.51 -17.01 -12.59
N CYS A 42 1.63 -17.41 -11.95
CA CYS A 42 1.71 -17.46 -10.48
C CYS A 42 1.53 -16.10 -9.80
N PHE A 43 1.83 -14.99 -10.49
CA PHE A 43 1.63 -13.63 -9.97
C PHE A 43 0.26 -13.05 -10.31
N LYS A 44 -0.56 -13.74 -11.10
CA LYS A 44 -1.91 -13.28 -11.49
C LYS A 44 -2.97 -13.81 -10.53
N LEU A 45 -4.13 -13.16 -10.50
CA LEU A 45 -5.31 -13.71 -9.83
C LEU A 45 -5.77 -15.01 -10.54
N PRO A 46 -6.22 -16.04 -9.80
CA PRO A 46 -6.41 -16.08 -8.34
C PRO A 46 -5.18 -16.57 -7.54
N HIS A 47 -4.03 -16.78 -8.19
CA HIS A 47 -2.84 -17.38 -7.57
C HIS A 47 -2.14 -16.46 -6.58
N PHE A 48 -2.09 -15.17 -6.90
CA PHE A 48 -1.54 -14.14 -6.03
C PHE A 48 -2.49 -12.95 -5.91
N ASP A 49 -2.89 -12.64 -4.68
CA ASP A 49 -3.69 -11.49 -4.29
C ASP A 49 -2.92 -10.68 -3.25
N PHE A 50 -2.35 -9.55 -3.65
CA PHE A 50 -1.63 -8.67 -2.74
C PHE A 50 -2.55 -7.95 -1.73
N ASN A 51 -3.87 -8.04 -1.87
CA ASN A 51 -4.81 -7.61 -0.83
C ASN A 51 -4.96 -8.65 0.29
N ASN A 52 -4.48 -9.88 0.07
CA ASN A 52 -4.35 -10.90 1.11
C ASN A 52 -3.01 -10.68 1.86
N PRO A 53 -3.04 -10.29 3.15
CA PRO A 53 -1.83 -10.02 3.90
C PRO A 53 -0.89 -11.23 4.00
N ASP A 54 -1.41 -12.46 4.06
CA ASP A 54 -0.58 -13.65 4.20
C ASP A 54 0.28 -13.87 2.95
N GLN A 55 -0.34 -13.76 1.77
CA GLN A 55 0.37 -13.90 0.49
C GLN A 55 1.36 -12.76 0.26
N LEU A 56 0.98 -11.53 0.59
CA LEU A 56 1.89 -10.37 0.51
C LEU A 56 3.11 -10.56 1.42
N LEU A 57 2.89 -11.03 2.66
CA LEU A 57 3.98 -11.25 3.60
C LEU A 57 4.87 -12.43 3.20
N GLU A 58 4.31 -13.48 2.59
CA GLU A 58 5.07 -14.58 2.02
C GLU A 58 6.00 -14.08 0.90
N LEU A 59 5.49 -13.23 -0.01
CA LEU A 59 6.30 -12.57 -1.03
C LEU A 59 7.43 -11.75 -0.41
N ILE A 60 7.13 -10.91 0.58
CA ILE A 60 8.15 -10.10 1.26
C ILE A 60 9.21 -10.98 1.94
N ARG A 61 8.79 -12.08 2.58
CA ARG A 61 9.69 -13.03 3.24
C ARG A 61 10.55 -13.81 2.25
N SER A 62 10.11 -13.99 1.00
CA SER A 62 10.90 -14.67 -0.03
C SER A 62 12.18 -13.92 -0.45
N PHE A 63 12.29 -12.64 -0.09
CA PHE A 63 13.50 -11.85 -0.32
C PHE A 63 14.57 -12.02 0.78
N LEU A 64 14.28 -12.78 1.84
CA LEU A 64 15.26 -13.04 2.90
C LEU A 64 16.24 -14.13 2.49
N GLU A 65 17.51 -13.90 2.79
CA GLU A 65 18.57 -14.90 2.61
C GLU A 65 18.54 -15.97 3.73
N LEU A 66 19.20 -17.11 3.50
CA LEU A 66 19.19 -18.25 4.44
C LEU A 66 19.81 -17.91 5.81
N GLU A 67 20.74 -16.96 5.84
CA GLU A 67 21.42 -16.45 7.02
C GLU A 67 20.60 -15.39 7.78
N GLU A 68 19.51 -14.89 7.21
CA GLU A 68 18.67 -13.86 7.80
C GLU A 68 17.51 -14.45 8.62
N GLU A 69 17.15 -13.76 9.69
CA GLU A 69 15.96 -14.03 10.49
C GLU A 69 15.11 -12.77 10.61
N LEU A 70 13.89 -12.83 10.06
CA LEU A 70 12.97 -11.71 10.14
C LEU A 70 12.61 -11.41 11.59
N LYS A 71 12.98 -10.22 12.07
CA LYS A 71 12.56 -9.70 13.36
C LYS A 71 11.23 -8.98 13.29
N ARG A 72 11.10 -8.10 12.30
CA ARG A 72 9.99 -7.14 12.20
C ARG A 72 9.88 -6.56 10.80
N ILE A 73 8.65 -6.25 10.41
CA ILE A 73 8.34 -5.48 9.19
C ILE A 73 7.65 -4.20 9.63
N TYR A 74 8.18 -3.05 9.22
CA TYR A 74 7.51 -1.76 9.34
C TYR A 74 6.83 -1.43 8.02
N PHE A 75 5.50 -1.40 8.02
CA PHE A 75 4.70 -1.04 6.87
C PHE A 75 4.31 0.43 6.95
N TYR A 76 4.74 1.24 5.99
CA TYR A 76 4.38 2.65 5.88
C TYR A 76 3.24 2.78 4.88
N VAL A 77 2.09 3.25 5.38
CA VAL A 77 0.85 3.38 4.62
C VAL A 77 0.29 4.78 4.78
N SER A 78 -0.47 5.27 3.81
CA SER A 78 -1.20 6.52 3.94
C SER A 78 -2.45 6.39 4.81
N GLU A 79 -2.81 7.48 5.49
CA GLU A 79 -4.07 7.59 6.21
C GLU A 79 -5.24 7.52 5.23
N PRO A 80 -6.19 6.58 5.43
CA PRO A 80 -7.38 6.54 4.60
C PRO A 80 -8.20 7.82 4.73
N PHE A 81 -8.80 8.29 3.64
CA PHE A 81 -9.68 9.46 3.66
C PHE A 81 -10.87 9.26 4.61
N THR A 82 -11.15 10.25 5.45
CA THR A 82 -12.35 10.29 6.29
C THR A 82 -13.05 11.65 6.15
N GLU A 83 -14.37 11.64 6.07
CA GLU A 83 -15.17 12.88 6.08
C GLU A 83 -15.19 13.56 7.45
N ALA A 84 -14.75 12.87 8.52
CA ALA A 84 -14.78 13.39 9.87
C ALA A 84 -13.89 14.63 10.04
N GLU A 85 -12.67 14.61 9.48
CA GLU A 85 -11.74 15.75 9.55
C GLU A 85 -12.31 17.06 8.98
N PRO A 86 -12.82 17.11 7.73
CA PRO A 86 -13.44 18.31 7.20
C PRO A 86 -14.73 18.70 7.94
N ARG A 87 -15.54 17.75 8.43
CA ARG A 87 -16.76 18.06 9.19
C ARG A 87 -16.50 18.74 10.53
N ILE A 88 -15.36 18.48 11.17
CA ILE A 88 -14.97 19.13 12.44
C ILE A 88 -14.67 20.63 12.24
N LYS A 89 -14.31 21.06 11.02
CA LYS A 89 -14.06 22.47 10.69
C LYS A 89 -15.17 22.97 9.76
N SER A 90 -16.11 23.77 10.27
CA SER A 90 -17.30 24.23 9.53
C SER A 90 -17.02 24.67 8.09
N ASP A 91 -15.96 25.44 7.89
CA ASP A 91 -15.60 26.01 6.59
C ASP A 91 -15.16 24.94 5.59
N LYS A 92 -14.51 23.88 6.09
CA LYS A 92 -14.11 22.71 5.28
C LYS A 92 -15.28 21.78 4.95
N ASN A 93 -16.35 21.82 5.74
CA ASN A 93 -17.55 21.06 5.45
C ASN A 93 -18.26 21.61 4.21
N GLU A 94 -18.38 22.95 4.11
CA GLU A 94 -18.96 23.59 2.92
C GLU A 94 -18.10 23.35 1.67
N GLU A 95 -16.77 23.40 1.80
CA GLU A 95 -15.86 23.01 0.70
C GLU A 95 -16.04 21.55 0.27
N LEU A 96 -16.22 20.63 1.22
CA LEU A 96 -16.45 19.21 0.92
C LEU A 96 -17.76 19.00 0.16
N GLU A 97 -18.86 19.64 0.57
CA GLU A 97 -20.14 19.52 -0.14
C GLU A 97 -20.05 20.11 -1.56
N LYS A 98 -19.45 21.31 -1.71
CA LYS A 98 -19.17 21.89 -3.04
C LYS A 98 -18.28 20.98 -3.89
N TYR A 99 -17.33 20.29 -3.27
CA TYR A 99 -16.46 19.34 -3.95
C TYR A 99 -17.23 18.12 -4.47
N LYS A 100 -18.09 17.53 -3.63
CA LYS A 100 -18.97 16.40 -3.99
C LYS A 100 -19.89 16.75 -5.15
N GLU A 101 -20.53 17.92 -5.11
CA GLU A 101 -21.40 18.39 -6.18
C GLU A 101 -20.66 18.56 -7.51
N LYS A 102 -19.45 19.14 -7.47
CA LYS A 102 -18.65 19.41 -8.67
C LYS A 102 -17.90 18.19 -9.21
N ASN A 103 -17.52 17.25 -8.34
CA ASN A 103 -16.66 16.11 -8.68
C ASN A 103 -17.19 14.78 -8.09
N PRO A 104 -18.43 14.39 -8.38
CA PRO A 104 -19.05 13.22 -7.74
C PRO A 104 -18.28 11.92 -7.99
N LYS A 105 -17.76 11.72 -9.21
CA LYS A 105 -16.98 10.53 -9.58
C LYS A 105 -15.64 10.44 -8.84
N ASP A 106 -14.92 11.56 -8.75
CA ASP A 106 -13.64 11.59 -8.03
C ASP A 106 -13.86 11.36 -6.53
N TYR A 107 -14.92 11.95 -5.97
CA TYR A 107 -15.31 11.72 -4.59
C TYR A 107 -15.61 10.24 -4.32
N GLU A 108 -16.40 9.59 -5.17
CA GLU A 108 -16.73 8.17 -5.06
C GLU A 108 -15.47 7.29 -5.13
N GLU A 109 -14.57 7.57 -6.10
CA GLU A 109 -13.30 6.85 -6.23
C GLU A 109 -12.43 6.99 -4.97
N ARG A 110 -12.36 8.19 -4.38
CA ARG A 110 -11.64 8.42 -3.12
C ARG A 110 -12.23 7.64 -1.96
N VAL A 111 -13.55 7.60 -1.84
CA VAL A 111 -14.24 6.85 -0.79
C VAL A 111 -13.97 5.35 -0.95
N ASN A 112 -14.06 4.83 -2.17
CA ASN A 112 -13.79 3.42 -2.46
C ASN A 112 -12.34 3.04 -2.15
N LYS A 113 -11.37 3.83 -2.63
CA LYS A 113 -9.94 3.64 -2.30
C LYS A 113 -9.70 3.67 -0.80
N SER A 114 -10.34 4.60 -0.08
CA SER A 114 -10.25 4.68 1.38
C SER A 114 -10.79 3.42 2.06
N GLY A 115 -11.93 2.88 1.61
CA GLY A 115 -12.49 1.64 2.15
C GLY A 115 -11.55 0.44 1.99
N ILE A 116 -10.91 0.32 0.83
CA ILE A 116 -9.89 -0.71 0.55
C ILE A 116 -8.68 -0.52 1.47
N MET A 117 -8.15 0.71 1.56
CA MET A 117 -7.02 1.02 2.45
C MET A 117 -7.33 0.73 3.92
N GLN A 118 -8.54 1.05 4.40
CA GLN A 118 -8.95 0.76 5.78
C GLN A 118 -8.97 -0.74 6.05
N SER A 119 -9.54 -1.51 5.13
CA SER A 119 -9.64 -2.97 5.22
C SER A 119 -8.25 -3.60 5.22
N PHE A 120 -7.39 -3.19 4.29
CA PHE A 120 -6.01 -3.65 4.20
C PHE A 120 -5.22 -3.28 5.46
N ASN A 121 -5.24 -2.01 5.87
CA ASN A 121 -4.54 -1.52 7.06
C ASN A 121 -4.96 -2.28 8.32
N HIS A 122 -6.26 -2.57 8.46
CA HIS A 122 -6.76 -3.39 9.55
C HIS A 122 -6.18 -4.81 9.50
N ALA A 123 -6.23 -5.46 8.34
CA ALA A 123 -5.80 -6.83 8.16
C ALA A 123 -4.27 -7.00 8.35
N ILE A 124 -3.46 -6.15 7.72
CA ILE A 124 -2.00 -6.20 7.81
C ILE A 124 -1.49 -5.87 9.22
N ALA A 125 -2.20 -5.02 9.98
CA ALA A 125 -1.83 -4.68 11.35
C ALA A 125 -2.04 -5.83 12.35
N GLN A 126 -2.89 -6.81 12.02
CA GLN A 126 -3.06 -8.03 12.84
C GLN A 126 -1.95 -9.06 12.62
N GLN A 127 -1.15 -8.88 11.57
CA GLN A 127 -0.15 -9.87 11.20
C GLN A 127 1.04 -9.88 12.16
N ASN A 128 1.50 -11.08 12.49
CA ASN A 128 2.64 -11.26 13.37
C ASN A 128 3.89 -10.59 12.78
N GLN A 129 4.68 -9.97 13.66
CA GLN A 129 5.92 -9.28 13.32
C GLN A 129 5.74 -8.01 12.46
N VAL A 130 4.51 -7.63 12.10
CA VAL A 130 4.23 -6.37 11.40
C VAL A 130 3.98 -5.23 12.39
N LYS A 131 4.47 -4.04 12.05
CA LYS A 131 4.18 -2.77 12.72
C LYS A 131 3.74 -1.76 11.66
N LEU A 132 2.44 -1.45 11.66
CA LEU A 132 1.89 -0.45 10.76
C LEU A 132 2.26 0.98 11.22
N ARG A 133 2.67 1.81 10.26
CA ARG A 133 2.99 3.23 10.41
C ARG A 133 2.15 4.02 9.43
N VAL A 134 1.18 4.76 9.95
CA VAL A 134 0.25 5.54 9.13
C VAL A 134 0.76 6.97 8.99
N GLY A 135 1.08 7.38 7.77
CA GLY A 135 1.45 8.75 7.42
C GLY A 135 0.21 9.61 7.18
N ARG A 136 0.14 10.79 7.82
CA ARG A 136 -0.95 11.74 7.59
C ARG A 136 -0.67 12.60 6.37
N VAL A 137 -1.56 12.57 5.40
CA VAL A 137 -1.50 13.44 4.22
C VAL A 137 -2.47 14.61 4.42
N LYS A 138 -1.99 15.84 4.23
CA LYS A 138 -2.90 17.01 4.24
C LYS A 138 -3.75 16.98 2.98
N PHE A 139 -5.06 16.79 3.15
CA PHE A 139 -6.01 16.89 2.05
C PHE A 139 -6.08 18.30 1.48
N LYS A 140 -6.02 18.39 0.14
CA LYS A 140 -6.32 19.61 -0.63
C LYS A 140 -7.39 19.26 -1.67
N PHE A 141 -8.54 19.94 -1.61
CA PHE A 141 -9.56 19.84 -2.65
C PHE A 141 -9.08 20.61 -3.88
N VAL A 142 -8.72 19.90 -4.95
CA VAL A 142 -8.29 20.48 -6.21
C VAL A 142 -9.43 20.30 -7.20
N TYR A 143 -10.00 21.42 -7.65
CA TYR A 143 -11.09 21.41 -8.62
C TYR A 143 -10.52 21.22 -10.03
N LYS A 144 -10.93 20.18 -10.74
CA LYS A 144 -10.68 20.07 -12.17
C LYS A 144 -11.80 20.85 -12.88
N PHE A 145 -11.47 22.01 -13.42
CA PHE A 145 -12.37 22.68 -14.35
C PHE A 145 -12.12 22.04 -15.71
N GLU A 146 -13.13 21.36 -16.27
CA GLU A 146 -13.10 21.01 -17.69
C GLU A 146 -13.04 22.33 -18.47
N ASP A 147 -12.00 22.51 -19.27
CA ASP A 147 -11.91 23.63 -20.20
C ASP A 147 -13.12 23.54 -21.12
N LYS A 148 -14.11 24.41 -20.86
CA LYS A 148 -15.14 24.68 -21.84
C LYS A 148 -14.43 25.34 -23.01
N GLU A 149 -14.21 24.60 -24.10
CA GLU A 149 -13.92 25.17 -25.40
C GLU A 149 -14.92 26.30 -25.64
N SER A 150 -14.44 27.54 -25.53
CA SER A 150 -15.18 28.70 -25.94
C SER A 150 -15.26 28.63 -27.46
N MET A 151 -16.34 28.05 -27.99
CA MET A 151 -16.77 28.34 -29.35
C MET A 151 -17.14 29.81 -29.39
N VAL A 152 -16.17 30.63 -29.80
CA VAL A 152 -16.41 31.99 -30.28
C VAL A 152 -17.17 31.81 -31.60
N VAL A 153 -18.47 32.10 -31.57
CA VAL A 153 -19.33 32.21 -32.75
C VAL A 153 -19.12 33.56 -33.41
#